data_AF-A0A3D4R789-F1
#
_entry.id   AF-A0A3D4R789-F1
#
_cell.length_a   1.000
_cell.length_b   1.000
_cell.length_c   1.000
_cell.angle_alpha   90.00
_cell.angle_beta   90.00
_cell.angle_gamma   90.00
#
_symmetry.space_group_name_H-M   'P 1'
#
loop_
_entity.id
_entity.type
_entity.pdbx_description
1 polymer ?
#
loop_
_entity_poly.entity_id
_entity_poly.type
_entity_poly.pdbx_seq_one_letter_code
_entity_poly.pdbx_strand_id
1 'polypeptide(L)'
;MQNSFYTIRFSLFTQSFASFRIAECIRTANNQPRLIKRVSKILLFNPSHIRCFILHKTCKQKFLKISIADPVIRKKVKVYLYIEKQLCSIYREKITANDFSADYEYGLLTLAIERIAGNSLSHIKNDREFDSQLIVHKTLYEHWYYQATCKYRLPTIRIILFIIRLITL
;
A
#
# COMPACT_ATOMS: atom_id res chain seq x y z
N MET A 1 -5.32 -22.09 -10.99
CA MET A 1 -4.44 -21.24 -11.80
C MET A 1 -3.64 -20.31 -10.89
N GLN A 2 -2.32 -20.33 -11.00
CA GLN A 2 -1.43 -19.41 -10.27
C GLN A 2 -1.39 -18.07 -11.00
N ASN A 3 -1.54 -16.96 -10.28
CA ASN A 3 -1.43 -15.63 -10.90
C ASN A 3 0.02 -15.39 -11.34
N SER A 4 0.21 -14.78 -12.52
CA SER A 4 1.54 -14.35 -12.95
C SER A 4 2.11 -13.25 -12.03
N PHE A 5 3.43 -13.09 -12.02
CA PHE A 5 4.11 -12.02 -11.28
C PHE A 5 3.48 -10.65 -11.53
N TYR A 6 3.22 -10.31 -12.80
CA TYR A 6 2.64 -9.02 -13.19
C TYR A 6 1.21 -8.84 -12.68
N THR A 7 0.40 -9.90 -12.69
CA THR A 7 -0.96 -9.87 -12.14
C THR A 7 -0.92 -9.64 -10.64
N ILE A 8 -0.08 -10.37 -9.90
CA ILE A 8 0.06 -10.18 -8.44
C ILE A 8 0.55 -8.77 -8.15
N ARG A 9 1.61 -8.31 -8.83
CA ARG A 9 2.16 -6.96 -8.68
C ARG A 9 1.11 -5.89 -8.89
N PHE A 10 0.32 -5.99 -9.96
CA PHE A 10 -0.73 -5.01 -10.25
C PHE A 10 -1.86 -5.08 -9.21
N SER A 11 -2.30 -6.27 -8.81
CA SER A 11 -3.31 -6.44 -7.76
C SER A 11 -2.87 -5.88 -6.41
N LEU A 12 -1.61 -6.11 -6.01
CA LEU A 12 -1.04 -5.50 -4.81
C LEU A 12 -0.96 -3.98 -4.94
N PHE A 13 -0.51 -3.48 -6.09
CA PHE A 13 -0.49 -2.06 -6.35
C PHE A 13 -1.88 -1.45 -6.16
N THR A 14 -2.94 -2.00 -6.77
CA THR A 14 -4.30 -1.45 -6.65
C THR A 14 -4.88 -1.39 -5.22
N GLN A 15 -4.25 -2.10 -4.28
CA GLN A 15 -4.62 -2.14 -2.87
C GLN A 15 -3.61 -1.40 -1.98
N SER A 16 -2.56 -0.82 -2.56
CA SER A 16 -1.53 -0.06 -1.86
C SER A 16 -1.93 1.39 -1.62
N PHE A 17 -1.39 1.97 -0.55
CA PHE A 17 -1.38 3.39 -0.24
C PHE A 17 -0.83 4.24 -1.39
N ALA A 18 0.22 3.75 -2.07
CA ALA A 18 0.78 4.40 -3.24
C ALA A 18 -0.28 4.57 -4.35
N SER A 19 -1.03 3.51 -4.67
CA SER A 19 -2.08 3.62 -5.68
C SER A 19 -3.22 4.53 -5.24
N PHE A 20 -3.53 4.55 -3.94
CA PHE A 20 -4.53 5.43 -3.37
C PHE A 20 -4.16 6.90 -3.60
N ARG A 21 -2.93 7.31 -3.23
CA ARG A 21 -2.43 8.67 -3.44
C ARG A 21 -2.33 9.06 -4.92
N ILE A 22 -1.81 8.17 -5.77
CA ILE A 22 -1.74 8.41 -7.23
C ILE A 22 -3.14 8.58 -7.81
N ALA A 23 -4.09 7.73 -7.42
CA ALA A 23 -5.44 7.78 -7.95
C ALA A 23 -6.19 9.04 -7.50
N GLU A 24 -6.00 9.51 -6.26
CA GLU A 24 -6.53 10.79 -5.80
C GLU A 24 -5.97 11.95 -6.64
N CYS A 25 -4.65 12.02 -6.81
CA CYS A 25 -3.99 13.04 -7.63
C CYS A 25 -4.48 13.05 -9.08
N ILE A 26 -4.65 11.88 -9.71
CA ILE A 26 -5.10 11.81 -11.10
C ILE A 26 -6.57 12.18 -11.24
N ARG A 27 -7.45 11.76 -10.32
CA ARG A 27 -8.89 12.01 -10.42
C ARG A 27 -9.24 13.50 -10.36
N THR A 28 -8.48 14.29 -9.61
CA THR A 28 -8.70 15.74 -9.47
C THR A 28 -8.03 16.58 -10.55
N ALA A 29 -7.20 15.98 -11.41
CA ALA A 29 -6.46 16.71 -12.43
C ALA A 29 -7.23 16.83 -13.76
N ASN A 30 -7.07 17.96 -14.44
CA ASN A 30 -7.68 18.21 -15.77
C ASN A 30 -7.03 17.38 -16.89
N ASN A 31 -5.78 16.93 -16.72
CA ASN A 31 -4.98 16.24 -17.74
C ASN A 31 -4.86 14.73 -17.49
N GLN A 32 -5.94 14.06 -17.06
CA GLN A 32 -5.95 12.65 -16.66
C GLN A 32 -5.27 11.70 -17.67
N PRO A 33 -5.51 11.78 -19.00
CA PRO A 33 -4.90 10.86 -19.95
C PRO A 33 -3.36 10.94 -19.98
N ARG A 34 -2.80 12.15 -19.87
CA ARG A 34 -1.35 12.38 -19.83
C ARG A 34 -0.75 11.82 -18.56
N LEU A 35 -1.38 12.05 -17.41
CA LEU A 35 -0.91 11.54 -16.12
C LEU A 35 -0.95 10.01 -16.07
N ILE A 36 -2.02 9.39 -16.57
CA ILE A 36 -2.14 7.93 -16.69
C ILE A 36 -1.00 7.36 -17.53
N LYS A 37 -0.69 7.97 -18.68
CA LYS A 37 0.43 7.55 -19.54
C LYS A 37 1.77 7.63 -18.80
N ARG A 38 2.01 8.71 -18.05
CA ARG A 38 3.24 8.89 -17.25
C ARG A 38 3.37 7.87 -16.12
N VAL A 39 2.34 7.69 -15.30
CA VAL A 39 2.32 6.66 -14.23
C VAL A 39 2.59 5.28 -14.81
N SER A 40 1.94 4.95 -15.93
CA SER A 40 2.08 3.65 -16.58
C SER A 40 3.51 3.39 -17.04
N LYS A 41 4.19 4.43 -17.57
CA LYS A 41 5.61 4.36 -17.95
C LYS A 41 6.53 4.21 -16.73
N ILE A 42 6.33 5.02 -15.69
CA ILE A 42 7.18 5.00 -14.48
C ILE A 42 7.07 3.67 -13.73
N LEU A 43 5.86 3.15 -13.59
CA LEU A 43 5.61 1.92 -12.83
C LEU A 43 5.67 0.65 -13.69
N LEU A 44 5.86 0.80 -15.00
CA LEU A 44 5.86 -0.30 -15.98
C LEU A 44 4.54 -1.11 -15.92
N PHE A 45 3.41 -0.41 -15.97
CA PHE A 45 2.07 -0.99 -16.01
C PHE A 45 1.40 -0.73 -17.36
N ASN A 46 0.42 -1.58 -17.70
CA ASN A 46 -0.39 -1.38 -18.88
C ASN A 46 -1.28 -0.12 -18.68
N PRO A 47 -1.23 0.88 -19.59
CA PRO A 47 -2.04 2.09 -19.49
C PRO A 47 -3.54 1.83 -19.40
N SER A 48 -4.03 0.82 -20.11
CA SER A 48 -5.45 0.45 -20.07
C SER A 48 -5.85 -0.07 -18.69
N HIS A 49 -4.98 -0.81 -18.01
CA HIS A 49 -5.26 -1.29 -16.64
C HIS A 49 -5.27 -0.14 -15.63
N ILE A 50 -4.31 0.80 -15.72
CA ILE A 50 -4.28 2.00 -14.86
C ILE A 50 -5.52 2.87 -15.09
N ARG A 51 -5.87 3.12 -16.36
CA ARG A 51 -7.09 3.86 -16.72
C ARG A 51 -8.35 3.20 -16.15
N CYS A 52 -8.50 1.90 -16.37
CA CYS A 52 -9.61 1.09 -15.84
C CYS A 52 -9.70 1.25 -14.31
N PHE A 53 -8.59 1.01 -13.59
CA PHE A 53 -8.55 1.10 -12.13
C PHE A 53 -8.85 2.50 -11.58
N ILE A 54 -8.26 3.55 -12.16
CA ILE A 54 -8.38 4.91 -11.63
C ILE A 54 -9.75 5.51 -11.95
N LEU A 55 -10.21 5.40 -13.21
CA LEU A 55 -11.39 6.11 -13.70
C LEU A 55 -12.68 5.29 -13.61
N HIS A 56 -12.61 3.96 -13.69
CA HIS A 56 -13.80 3.10 -13.74
C HIS A 56 -13.95 2.30 -12.44
N LYS A 57 -14.92 2.69 -11.60
CA LYS A 57 -15.20 2.03 -10.31
C LYS A 57 -15.48 0.52 -10.46
N THR A 58 -16.04 0.10 -11.59
CA THR A 58 -16.37 -1.31 -11.91
C THR A 58 -15.14 -2.19 -12.09
N CYS A 59 -14.00 -1.63 -12.52
CA CYS A 59 -12.76 -2.40 -12.72
C CYS A 59 -12.09 -2.81 -11.41
N LYS A 60 -12.50 -2.22 -10.28
CA LYS A 60 -11.85 -2.46 -8.99
C LYS A 60 -11.91 -3.94 -8.60
N GLN A 61 -13.05 -4.59 -8.82
CA GLN A 61 -13.26 -6.01 -8.49
C GLN A 61 -12.36 -6.96 -9.28
N LYS A 62 -12.01 -6.59 -10.53
CA LYS A 62 -11.14 -7.40 -11.41
C LYS A 62 -9.75 -7.61 -10.82
N PHE A 63 -9.25 -6.65 -10.05
CA PHE A 63 -7.87 -6.65 -9.55
C PHE A 63 -7.73 -7.05 -8.08
N LEU A 64 -8.83 -7.38 -7.39
CA LEU A 64 -8.80 -7.78 -5.97
C LEU A 64 -8.31 -9.22 -5.74
N LYS A 65 -8.44 -10.10 -6.73
CA LYS A 65 -8.15 -11.53 -6.57
C LYS A 65 -6.65 -11.81 -6.65
N ILE A 66 -6.03 -12.09 -5.50
CA ILE A 66 -4.63 -12.52 -5.39
C ILE A 66 -4.60 -13.99 -5.02
N SER A 67 -4.08 -14.83 -5.92
CA SER A 67 -3.81 -16.26 -5.66
C SER A 67 -2.31 -16.51 -5.58
N ILE A 68 -1.84 -16.93 -4.41
CA ILE A 68 -0.43 -17.26 -4.13
C ILE A 68 -0.39 -18.68 -3.55
N ALA A 69 0.29 -19.60 -4.25
CA ALA A 69 0.39 -20.99 -3.84
C ALA A 69 1.21 -21.17 -2.55
N ASP A 70 2.37 -20.52 -2.49
CA ASP A 70 3.28 -20.57 -1.33
C ASP A 70 2.64 -19.95 -0.07
N PRO A 71 2.46 -20.72 1.01
CA PRO A 71 1.82 -20.25 2.23
C PRO A 71 2.63 -19.19 2.98
N VAL A 72 3.96 -19.25 2.93
CA VAL A 72 4.85 -18.28 3.57
C VAL A 72 4.76 -16.94 2.86
N ILE A 73 4.83 -16.94 1.52
CA ILE A 73 4.66 -15.71 0.73
C ILE A 73 3.25 -15.15 0.92
N ARG A 74 2.23 -16.01 0.97
CA ARG A 74 0.84 -15.60 1.21
C ARG A 74 0.70 -14.86 2.54
N LYS A 75 1.36 -15.34 3.61
CA LYS A 75 1.35 -14.67 4.93
C LYS A 75 1.99 -13.28 4.86
N LYS A 76 3.15 -13.16 4.21
CA LYS A 76 3.85 -11.87 4.01
C LYS A 76 3.00 -10.87 3.23
N VAL A 77 2.37 -11.33 2.14
CA VAL A 77 1.46 -10.51 1.33
C VAL A 77 0.22 -10.08 2.12
N LYS A 78 -0.33 -10.97 2.96
CA LYS A 78 -1.46 -10.62 3.82
C LYS A 78 -1.09 -9.50 4.81
N VAL A 79 0.08 -9.60 5.45
CA VAL A 79 0.58 -8.55 6.34
C VAL A 79 0.83 -7.24 5.59
N TYR A 80 1.45 -7.30 4.40
CA TYR A 80 1.61 -6.14 3.52
C TYR A 80 0.27 -5.44 3.26
N LEU A 81 -0.76 -6.18 2.84
CA LEU A 81 -2.09 -5.62 2.56
C LEU A 81 -2.75 -5.00 3.80
N TYR A 82 -2.57 -5.59 4.98
CA TYR A 82 -3.08 -5.01 6.22
C TYR A 82 -2.39 -3.71 6.58
N ILE A 83 -1.07 -3.63 6.44
CA ILE A 83 -0.31 -2.40 6.67
C ILE A 83 -0.74 -1.31 5.67
N GLU A 84 -0.84 -1.62 4.38
CA GLU A 84 -1.28 -0.67 3.35
C GLU A 84 -2.71 -0.15 3.58
N LYS A 85 -3.63 -1.01 4.04
CA LYS A 85 -4.97 -0.61 4.43
C LYS A 85 -4.94 0.33 5.65
N GLN A 86 -4.11 0.01 6.64
CA GLN A 86 -3.96 0.83 7.85
C GLN A 86 -3.33 2.18 7.54
N LEU A 87 -2.34 2.24 6.64
CA LEU A 87 -1.77 3.48 6.11
C LEU A 87 -2.85 4.38 5.50
N CYS A 88 -3.72 3.81 4.65
CA CYS A 88 -4.84 4.57 4.09
C CYS A 88 -5.80 5.10 5.17
N SER A 89 -6.05 4.33 6.24
CA SER A 89 -6.91 4.75 7.37
C SER A 89 -6.31 5.93 8.11
N ILE A 90 -5.06 5.79 8.57
CA ILE A 90 -4.36 6.83 9.33
C ILE A 90 -4.26 8.12 8.51
N TYR A 91 -3.92 7.99 7.22
CA TYR A 91 -3.83 9.15 6.34
C TYR A 91 -5.17 9.89 6.22
N ARG A 92 -6.29 9.17 6.07
CA ARG A 92 -7.62 9.79 6.04
C ARG A 92 -8.00 10.44 7.36
N GLU A 93 -7.77 9.76 8.48
CA GLU A 93 -7.99 10.32 9.83
C GLU A 93 -7.29 11.69 9.96
N LYS A 94 -6.06 11.77 9.47
CA LYS A 94 -5.17 12.93 9.64
C LYS A 94 -5.38 14.08 8.65
N ILE A 95 -5.77 13.84 7.39
CA ILE A 95 -6.16 14.95 6.49
C ILE A 95 -7.27 15.80 7.11
N THR A 96 -8.23 15.16 7.78
CA THR A 96 -9.34 15.86 8.45
C THR A 96 -8.89 16.72 9.64
N ALA A 97 -7.70 16.48 10.19
CA ALA A 97 -7.18 17.16 11.38
C ALA A 97 -6.32 18.41 11.07
N ASN A 98 -6.17 18.79 9.79
CA ASN A 98 -5.50 20.00 9.30
C ASN A 98 -4.01 20.20 9.67
N ASP A 99 -3.34 19.19 10.22
CA ASP A 99 -2.00 19.31 10.83
C ASP A 99 -0.98 18.35 10.20
N PHE A 100 -0.80 18.47 8.87
CA PHE A 100 -0.02 17.50 8.09
C PHE A 100 1.32 18.07 7.60
N SER A 101 2.38 17.90 8.38
CA SER A 101 3.75 18.22 7.95
C SER A 101 4.40 17.03 7.19
N ALA A 102 5.34 17.32 6.30
CA ALA A 102 6.03 16.31 5.49
C ALA A 102 6.84 15.29 6.33
N ASP A 103 7.33 15.71 7.50
CA ASP A 103 8.05 14.84 8.45
C ASP A 103 7.15 13.76 9.05
N TYR A 104 5.83 14.02 9.09
CA TYR A 104 4.85 13.09 9.63
C TYR A 104 4.58 11.90 8.70
N GLU A 105 4.76 12.04 7.38
CA GLU A 105 4.58 10.93 6.42
C GLU A 105 5.55 9.77 6.69
N TYR A 106 6.73 10.04 7.24
CA TYR A 106 7.71 9.02 7.63
C TYR A 106 7.26 8.22 8.86
N GLY A 107 6.52 8.83 9.79
CA GLY A 107 5.98 8.16 10.97
C GLY A 107 4.76 7.27 10.70
N LEU A 108 4.07 7.48 9.56
CA LEU A 108 2.83 6.76 9.24
C LEU A 108 3.04 5.25 9.10
N LEU A 109 4.16 4.83 8.49
CA LEU A 109 4.45 3.41 8.31
C LEU A 109 4.67 2.72 9.66
N THR A 110 5.46 3.34 10.54
CA THR A 110 5.70 2.83 11.89
C THR A 110 4.39 2.71 12.67
N LEU A 111 3.55 3.75 12.63
CA LEU A 111 2.24 3.73 13.30
C LEU A 111 1.30 2.66 12.71
N ALA A 112 1.30 2.49 11.39
CA ALA A 112 0.50 1.45 10.74
C ALA A 112 0.94 0.04 11.14
N ILE A 113 2.25 -0.20 11.16
CA ILE A 113 2.83 -1.48 11.61
C ILE A 113 2.47 -1.74 13.07
N GLU A 114 2.60 -0.74 13.94
CA GLU A 114 2.29 -0.85 15.36
C GLU A 114 0.81 -1.19 15.59
N ARG A 115 -0.12 -0.48 14.93
CA ARG A 115 -1.56 -0.78 15.04
C ARG A 115 -1.87 -2.22 14.57
N ILE A 116 -1.28 -2.68 13.47
CA ILE A 116 -1.50 -4.04 12.96
C ILE A 116 -0.87 -5.10 13.88
N ALA A 117 0.33 -4.85 14.40
CA ALA A 117 0.99 -5.73 15.36
C ALA A 117 0.19 -5.84 16.66
N GLY A 118 -0.18 -4.71 17.28
CA GLY A 118 -0.99 -4.68 18.49
C GLY A 118 -2.35 -5.36 18.33
N ASN A 119 -3.05 -5.11 17.21
CA ASN A 119 -4.33 -5.78 16.92
C ASN A 119 -4.19 -7.30 16.80
N SER A 120 -3.05 -7.82 16.34
CA SER A 120 -2.81 -9.27 16.29
C SER A 120 -2.57 -9.90 17.67
N LEU A 121 -2.29 -9.09 18.69
CA LEU A 121 -2.00 -9.49 20.07
C LEU A 121 -3.14 -9.17 21.04
N SER A 122 -4.33 -8.81 20.54
CA SER A 122 -5.49 -8.38 21.34
C SER A 122 -6.02 -9.41 22.35
N HIS A 123 -5.56 -10.66 22.27
CA HIS A 123 -5.91 -11.74 23.18
C HIS A 123 -4.99 -11.81 24.41
N ILE A 124 -3.84 -11.15 24.39
CA ILE A 124 -2.89 -11.12 25.51
C ILE A 124 -3.38 -10.10 26.54
N LYS A 125 -3.59 -10.56 27.78
CA LYS A 125 -4.06 -9.71 28.90
C LYS A 125 -2.94 -9.20 29.79
N ASN A 126 -1.78 -9.84 29.76
CA ASN A 126 -0.63 -9.45 30.58
C ASN A 126 0.16 -8.35 29.86
N ASP A 127 0.23 -7.17 30.46
CA ASP A 127 0.88 -6.00 29.85
C ASP A 127 2.36 -6.25 29.52
N ARG A 128 3.11 -6.89 30.42
CA ARG A 128 4.53 -7.18 30.19
C ARG A 128 4.74 -8.15 29.03
N GLU A 129 3.87 -9.15 28.93
CA GLU A 129 3.89 -10.10 27.82
C GLU A 129 3.50 -9.43 26.50
N PHE A 130 2.48 -8.58 26.54
CA PHE A 130 2.03 -7.81 25.38
C PHE A 130 3.15 -6.91 24.85
N ASP A 131 3.81 -6.14 25.72
CA ASP A 131 4.88 -5.23 25.33
C ASP A 131 6.06 -5.97 24.68
N SER A 132 6.46 -7.11 25.28
CA SER A 132 7.52 -7.96 24.72
C SER A 132 7.15 -8.51 23.34
N GLN A 133 5.94 -9.06 23.20
CA GLN A 133 5.48 -9.62 21.93
C GLN A 133 5.24 -8.54 20.86
N LEU A 134 4.84 -7.34 21.25
CA LEU A 134 4.61 -6.21 20.34
C LEU A 134 5.91 -5.81 19.64
N ILE A 135 7.04 -5.74 20.36
CA ILE A 135 8.36 -5.41 19.80
C ILE A 135 8.75 -6.44 18.73
N VAL A 136 8.58 -7.73 19.04
CA VAL A 136 8.88 -8.84 18.11
C VAL A 136 8.00 -8.76 16.86
N HIS A 137 6.70 -8.54 17.03
CA HIS A 137 5.75 -8.47 15.92
C HIS A 137 5.97 -7.25 15.03
N LYS A 138 6.28 -6.08 15.61
CA LYS A 138 6.63 -4.86 14.84
C LYS A 138 7.81 -5.14 13.92
N THR A 139 8.89 -5.70 14.46
CA THR A 139 10.11 -6.03 13.69
C THR A 139 9.81 -7.04 12.57
N LEU A 140 9.04 -8.09 12.88
CA LEU A 140 8.67 -9.11 11.91
C LEU A 140 7.81 -8.56 10.78
N TYR A 141 6.80 -7.74 11.11
CA TYR A 141 5.88 -7.16 10.13
C TYR A 141 6.54 -6.11 9.27
N GLU A 142 7.45 -5.31 9.82
CA GLU A 142 8.30 -4.40 9.05
C GLU A 142 9.15 -5.17 8.03
N HIS A 143 9.82 -6.24 8.48
CA HIS A 143 10.61 -7.07 7.59
C HIS A 143 9.77 -7.70 6.47
N TRP A 144 8.59 -8.25 6.79
CA TRP A 144 7.69 -8.82 5.79
C TRP A 144 7.11 -7.78 4.83
N TYR A 145 6.83 -6.57 5.31
CA TYR A 145 6.41 -5.44 4.47
C TYR A 145 7.47 -5.14 3.42
N TYR A 146 8.74 -4.98 3.83
CA TYR A 146 9.82 -4.71 2.88
C TYR A 146 10.12 -5.90 1.96
N GLN A 147 10.01 -7.13 2.45
CA GLN A 147 10.13 -8.30 1.57
C GLN A 147 9.06 -8.32 0.47
N ALA A 148 7.81 -7.96 0.79
CA ALA A 148 6.73 -7.89 -0.20
C ALA A 148 6.96 -6.75 -1.20
N THR A 149 7.30 -5.55 -0.73
CA THR A 149 7.54 -4.39 -1.59
C THR A 149 8.73 -4.60 -2.52
N CYS A 150 9.85 -5.14 -2.02
CA CYS A 150 11.02 -5.50 -2.82
C CYS A 150 10.68 -6.60 -3.84
N LYS A 151 10.06 -7.69 -3.41
CA LYS A 151 9.73 -8.82 -4.29
C LYS A 151 8.89 -8.39 -5.47
N TYR A 152 7.85 -7.58 -5.25
CA TYR A 152 6.92 -7.15 -6.29
C TYR A 152 7.26 -5.78 -6.88
N ARG A 153 8.39 -5.16 -6.50
CA ARG A 153 8.81 -3.82 -6.98
C ARG A 153 7.68 -2.80 -6.87
N LEU A 154 7.08 -2.73 -5.68
CA LEU A 154 5.96 -1.84 -5.36
C LEU A 154 6.49 -0.51 -4.82
N PRO A 155 5.88 0.63 -5.18
CA PRO A 155 6.22 1.90 -4.58
C PRO A 155 5.92 1.88 -3.08
N THR A 156 6.87 2.39 -2.28
CA THR A 156 6.68 2.58 -0.84
C THR A 156 6.21 3.99 -0.56
N ILE A 157 5.80 4.23 0.69
CA ILE A 157 5.44 5.57 1.18
C ILE A 157 6.55 6.62 0.99
N ARG A 158 7.83 6.20 0.92
CA ARG A 158 8.95 7.13 0.74
C ARG A 158 9.05 7.66 -0.70
N ILE A 159 8.72 6.83 -1.68
CA ILE A 159 8.93 7.15 -3.11
C ILE A 159 7.66 7.75 -3.72
N ILE A 160 6.50 7.63 -3.06
CA ILE A 160 5.22 8.06 -3.60
C ILE A 160 5.17 9.55 -3.95
N LEU A 161 5.68 10.43 -3.09
CA LEU A 161 5.72 11.87 -3.33
C LEU A 161 6.58 12.20 -4.57
N PHE A 162 7.70 11.49 -4.74
CA PHE A 162 8.55 11.66 -5.91
C PHE A 162 7.84 11.22 -7.18
N ILE A 163 7.13 10.09 -7.16
CA ILE A 163 6.30 9.64 -8.30
C ILE A 163 5.23 10.67 -8.63
N ILE A 164 4.53 11.20 -7.62
CA ILE A 164 3.49 12.23 -7.82
C ILE A 164 4.10 13.47 -8.49
N ARG A 165 5.24 13.96 -7.99
CA ARG A 165 5.95 15.10 -8.61
C ARG A 165 6.33 14.82 -10.06
N LEU A 166 6.90 13.64 -10.35
CA LEU A 166 7.31 13.26 -11.71
C LEU A 166 6.15 13.18 -12.70
N ILE A 167 4.96 12.79 -12.26
CA ILE A 167 3.81 12.68 -13.18
C ILE A 167 3.18 14.05 -13.44
N THR A 168 3.23 14.97 -12.47
CA THR A 168 2.64 16.31 -12.57
C THR A 168 3.52 17.35 -13.26
N LEU A 169 4.85 17.16 -13.26
CA LEU A 169 5.81 17.92 -14.08
C LEU A 169 5.64 17.60 -15.56
#